data_AF-A0A3M1G1M3-F1
#
_entry.id   AF-A0A3M1G1M3-F1
#
_cell.length_a   1.000
_cell.length_b   1.000
_cell.length_c   1.000
_cell.angle_alpha   90.00
_cell.angle_beta   90.00
_cell.angle_gamma   90.00
#
_symmetry.space_group_name_H-M   'P 1'
#
loop_
_entity.id
_entity.type
_entity.pdbx_description
1 polymer ?
#
loop_
_entity_poly.entity_id
_entity_poly.type
_entity_poly.pdbx_seq_one_letter_code
_entity_poly.pdbx_strand_id
1 'polypeptide(L)'
;MTGTDSGTDKGNKANARDDGQQPQAGLIAQYVRDLSFENPNAPNSMQNFAQDRPDIAINVNVGARRLAEEGFEVELKIEATAKKQE
;
A
#
# COMPACT_ATOMS: atom_id res chain seq x y z
N MET A 1 -65.57 7.80 -7.55
CA MET A 1 -66.30 7.11 -6.46
C MET A 1 -65.31 6.16 -5.81
N THR A 2 -65.18 6.19 -4.48
CA THR A 2 -64.42 5.25 -3.59
C THR A 2 -62.91 5.02 -3.79
N GLY A 3 -62.14 5.07 -2.68
CA GLY A 3 -60.72 4.71 -2.57
C GLY A 3 -59.73 5.85 -2.92
N THR A 4 -58.49 5.94 -2.39
CA THR A 4 -57.68 5.10 -1.48
C THR A 4 -56.46 5.96 -1.06
N ASP A 5 -55.94 6.05 0.17
CA ASP A 5 -56.40 5.72 1.54
C ASP A 5 -55.55 6.50 2.59
N SER A 6 -55.73 6.27 3.90
CA SER A 6 -55.05 6.87 5.06
C SER A 6 -53.51 6.98 4.97
N GLY A 7 -52.99 8.19 5.19
CA GLY A 7 -51.56 8.43 5.42
C GLY A 7 -51.06 7.71 6.66
N THR A 8 -50.29 6.64 6.48
CA THR A 8 -49.77 5.80 7.56
C THR A 8 -48.24 5.93 7.64
N ASP A 9 -47.77 7.04 8.20
CA ASP A 9 -46.38 7.21 8.60
C ASP A 9 -46.08 6.38 9.85
N LYS A 10 -45.61 5.14 9.67
CA LYS A 10 -44.82 4.38 10.67
C LYS A 10 -43.88 3.41 9.98
N GLY A 11 -42.58 3.69 9.97
CA GLY A 11 -41.64 2.67 9.50
C GLY A 11 -40.21 3.07 9.20
N ASN A 12 -39.67 4.17 9.73
CA ASN A 12 -38.22 4.41 9.65
C ASN A 12 -37.48 3.32 10.45
N LYS A 13 -37.11 2.23 9.77
CA LYS A 13 -36.20 1.20 10.27
C LYS A 13 -34.83 1.86 10.39
N ALA A 14 -34.59 2.47 11.55
CA ALA A 14 -33.26 2.90 11.94
C ALA A 14 -32.33 1.70 11.83
N ASN A 15 -31.47 1.71 10.82
CA ASN A 15 -30.38 0.75 10.74
C ASN A 15 -29.53 0.97 11.98
N ALA A 16 -29.60 0.01 12.91
CA ALA A 16 -28.71 -0.03 14.05
C ALA A 16 -27.29 -0.01 13.49
N ARG A 17 -26.57 1.07 13.76
CA ARG A 17 -25.14 1.10 13.47
C ARG A 17 -24.51 0.11 14.44
N ASP A 18 -23.88 -0.89 13.85
CA ASP A 18 -22.93 -1.71 14.57
C ASP A 18 -21.77 -0.79 14.95
N ASP A 19 -21.82 -0.22 16.16
CA ASP A 19 -20.72 0.54 16.76
C ASP A 19 -19.59 -0.42 17.21
N GLY A 20 -19.40 -1.50 16.44
CA GLY A 20 -18.30 -2.44 16.55
C GLY A 20 -16.99 -1.70 16.34
N GLN A 21 -16.21 -1.61 17.41
CA GLN A 21 -14.96 -0.85 17.44
C GLN A 21 -13.97 -1.42 16.42
N GLN A 22 -13.81 -0.70 15.32
CA GLN A 22 -12.99 -1.14 14.18
C GLN A 22 -11.53 -1.34 14.62
N PRO A 23 -10.82 -2.34 14.06
CA PRO A 23 -9.42 -2.58 14.39
C PRO A 23 -8.58 -1.33 14.08
N GLN A 24 -7.96 -0.76 15.10
CA GLN A 24 -7.10 0.41 14.97
C GLN A 24 -5.65 -0.02 14.80
N ALA A 25 -4.94 0.63 13.89
CA ALA A 25 -3.51 0.44 13.67
C ALA A 25 -2.81 1.80 13.70
N GLY A 26 -1.70 1.88 14.43
CA GLY A 26 -0.85 3.08 14.54
C GLY A 26 0.56 2.80 14.03
N LEU A 27 1.15 3.79 13.35
CA LEU A 27 2.57 3.79 12.99
C LEU A 27 3.35 4.50 14.09
N ILE A 28 4.22 3.77 14.79
CA ILE A 28 5.09 4.34 15.84
C ILE A 28 6.24 5.13 15.22
N ALA A 29 6.90 4.54 14.21
CA ALA A 29 7.98 5.16 13.44
C ALA A 29 8.11 4.48 12.07
N GLN A 30 8.64 5.20 11.09
CA GLN A 30 9.07 4.67 9.80
C GLN A 30 10.49 5.17 9.54
N TYR A 31 11.38 4.27 9.10
CA TYR A 31 12.79 4.58 8.85
C TYR A 31 13.33 3.70 7.73
N VAL A 32 14.40 4.15 7.09
CA VAL A 32 15.17 3.36 6.13
C VAL A 32 16.26 2.64 6.90
N ARG A 33 16.30 1.30 6.79
CA ARG A 33 17.31 0.45 7.45
C ARG A 33 18.63 0.41 6.71
N ASP A 34 18.52 0.25 5.40
CA ASP A 34 19.62 0.14 4.45
C ASP A 34 19.17 0.78 3.13
N LEU A 35 20.12 1.39 2.42
CA LEU A 35 19.90 1.98 1.11
C LEU A 35 21.22 1.92 0.34
N SER A 36 21.24 1.07 -0.68
CA SER A 36 22.31 0.98 -1.66
C SER A 36 21.80 1.42 -3.04
N PHE A 37 22.67 2.09 -3.78
CA PHE A 37 22.46 2.40 -5.19
C PHE A 37 23.80 2.29 -5.92
N GLU A 38 23.82 1.54 -7.01
CA GLU A 38 25.01 1.37 -7.85
C GLU A 38 24.66 1.58 -9.32
N ASN A 39 25.56 2.27 -10.02
CA ASN A 39 25.54 2.40 -11.48
C ASN A 39 26.98 2.24 -12.00
N PRO A 40 27.47 1.00 -12.21
CA PRO A 40 28.86 0.74 -12.59
C PRO A 40 29.32 1.41 -13.89
N ASN A 41 28.37 1.79 -14.75
CA ASN A 41 28.60 2.37 -16.06
C ASN A 41 28.35 3.89 -16.10
N ALA A 42 28.20 4.55 -14.95
CA ALA A 42 28.05 6.01 -14.87
C ALA A 42 29.34 6.74 -15.32
N PRO A 43 29.25 7.90 -16.01
CA PRO A 43 28.03 8.58 -16.46
C PRO A 43 27.53 8.06 -17.83
N ASN A 44 28.28 7.22 -18.53
CA ASN A 44 27.99 6.78 -19.90
C ASN A 44 26.61 6.12 -20.04
N SER A 45 26.18 5.34 -19.04
CA SER A 45 24.84 4.75 -18.97
C SER A 45 23.69 5.77 -18.98
N MET A 46 23.94 7.02 -18.59
CA MET A 46 22.93 8.08 -18.53
C MET A 46 22.79 8.85 -19.86
N GLN A 47 23.79 8.79 -20.74
CA GLN A 47 23.76 9.51 -22.03
C GLN A 47 22.70 8.94 -22.99
N ASN A 48 22.51 7.62 -22.98
CA ASN A 48 21.61 6.93 -23.91
C ASN A 48 20.23 6.61 -23.32
N PHE A 49 19.91 7.11 -22.12
CA PHE A 49 18.69 6.76 -21.38
C PHE A 49 17.38 7.11 -22.12
N ALA A 50 17.46 8.02 -23.11
CA ALA A 50 16.33 8.38 -23.97
C ALA A 50 16.14 7.47 -25.20
N GLN A 51 17.17 6.70 -25.60
CA GLN A 51 17.12 5.80 -26.75
C GLN A 51 16.93 4.33 -26.32
N ASP A 52 17.69 3.89 -25.32
CA ASP A 52 17.68 2.52 -24.85
C ASP A 52 16.77 2.41 -23.61
N ARG A 53 15.55 1.86 -23.77
CA ARG A 53 14.71 1.53 -22.61
C ARG A 53 15.29 0.29 -21.92
N PRO A 54 15.67 0.37 -20.64
CA PRO A 54 16.17 -0.80 -19.93
C PRO A 54 15.02 -1.76 -19.55
N ASP A 55 15.33 -3.04 -19.49
CA ASP A 55 14.50 -4.02 -18.80
C ASP A 55 14.61 -3.78 -17.29
N ILE A 56 13.46 -3.67 -16.63
CA ILE A 56 13.34 -3.39 -15.20
C ILE A 56 12.79 -4.62 -14.50
N ALA A 57 13.56 -5.18 -13.56
CA ALA A 57 13.12 -6.22 -12.65
C ALA A 57 13.01 -5.66 -11.22
N ILE A 58 11.86 -5.88 -10.58
CA ILE A 58 11.59 -5.44 -9.20
C ILE A 58 11.15 -6.67 -8.39
N ASN A 59 11.85 -6.93 -7.29
CA ASN A 59 11.47 -7.93 -6.30
C ASN A 59 11.09 -7.22 -4.99
N VAL A 60 9.99 -7.63 -4.38
CA VAL A 60 9.48 -7.07 -3.13
C VAL A 60 9.26 -8.21 -2.13
N ASN A 61 9.95 -8.16 -1.00
CA ASN A 61 9.79 -9.10 0.09
C ASN A 61 9.23 -8.37 1.32
N VAL A 62 8.18 -8.91 1.93
CA VAL A 62 7.55 -8.36 3.14
C VAL A 62 7.82 -9.31 4.30
N GLY A 63 8.60 -8.85 5.27
CA GLY A 63 8.79 -9.51 6.55
C GLY A 63 8.01 -8.80 7.64
N ALA A 64 7.45 -9.55 8.59
CA ALA A 64 6.87 -9.00 9.81
C ALA A 64 7.34 -9.81 11.01
N ARG A 65 7.81 -9.13 12.06
CA ARG A 65 8.17 -9.76 13.33
C ARG A 65 7.58 -8.98 14.50
N ARG A 66 7.19 -9.71 15.54
CA ARG A 66 6.74 -9.13 16.80
C ARG A 66 7.93 -8.55 17.56
N LEU A 67 7.85 -7.29 17.97
CA LEU A 67 8.81 -6.65 18.89
C LEU A 67 8.29 -6.58 20.33
N ALA A 68 6.97 -6.43 20.51
CA ALA A 68 6.31 -6.33 21.81
C ALA A 68 4.89 -6.94 21.75
N GLU A 69 4.14 -6.86 22.85
CA GLU A 69 2.76 -7.38 22.94
C GLU A 69 1.79 -6.70 21.95
N GLU A 70 1.96 -5.40 21.71
CA GLU A 70 1.20 -4.62 20.71
C GLU A 70 2.09 -4.04 19.59
N GLY A 71 3.39 -4.37 19.59
CA GLY A 71 4.38 -3.82 18.68
C GLY A 71 4.84 -4.82 17.62
N PHE A 72 4.70 -4.47 16.34
CA PHE A 72 5.29 -5.19 15.22
C PHE A 72 6.31 -4.32 14.49
N GLU A 73 7.35 -4.95 13.98
CA GLU A 73 8.21 -4.39 12.96
C GLU A 73 7.90 -5.05 11.62
N VAL A 74 7.58 -4.22 10.64
CA VAL A 74 7.38 -4.63 9.25
C VAL A 74 8.59 -4.15 8.46
N GLU A 75 9.26 -5.08 7.78
CA GLU A 75 10.36 -4.81 6.89
C GLU A 75 9.93 -5.02 5.44
N LEU A 76 10.16 -4.01 4.61
CA LEU A 76 9.91 -4.05 3.18
C LEU A 76 11.25 -4.03 2.45
N LYS A 77 11.74 -5.20 2.03
CA LYS A 77 12.96 -5.29 1.22
C LYS A 77 12.60 -5.17 -0.25
N ILE A 78 13.01 -4.09 -0.88
CA ILE A 78 12.82 -3.82 -2.31
C ILE A 78 14.17 -3.95 -3.00
N GLU A 79 14.25 -4.82 -4.00
CA GLU A 79 15.41 -4.97 -4.88
C GLU A 79 14.98 -4.63 -6.30
N ALA A 80 15.58 -3.59 -6.89
CA ALA A 80 15.28 -3.15 -8.24
C ALA A 80 16.55 -3.14 -9.09
N THR A 81 16.50 -3.72 -10.28
CA THR A 81 17.59 -3.69 -11.26
C THR A 81 17.07 -3.22 -12.61
N ALA A 82 17.88 -2.40 -13.29
CA ALA A 82 17.62 -1.95 -14.65
C ALA A 82 18.83 -2.30 -15.52
N LYS A 83 18.62 -3.06 -16.60
CA LYS A 83 19.68 -3.48 -17.54
C LYS A 83 19.30 -3.11 -18.96
N LYS A 84 20.29 -2.83 -19.81
CA LYS A 84 20.01 -2.77 -21.26
C LYS A 84 19.59 -4.15 -21.75
N GLN A 85 18.71 -4.18 -22.75
CA GLN A 85 18.50 -5.38 -23.57
C GLN A 85 19.83 -5.72 -24.28
N GLU A 86 20.17 -7.02 -24.33
CA GLU A 86 21.36 -7.55 -25.03
C GLU A 86 21.14 -7.60 -26.55
#